data_AF-A0A2K0WFJ2-F1
#
_entry.id   AF-A0A2K0WFJ2-F1
#
_cell.length_a   1.000
_cell.length_b   1.000
_cell.length_c   1.000
_cell.angle_alpha   90.00
_cell.angle_beta   90.00
_cell.angle_gamma   90.00
#
_symmetry.space_group_name_H-M   'P 1'
#
loop_
_entity.id
_entity.type
_entity.pdbx_description
1 polymer ?
#
loop_
_entity_poly.entity_id
_entity_poly.type
_entity_poly.pdbx_seq_one_letter_code
_entity_poly.pdbx_strand_id
1 'polypeptide(L)'
;MGTLMSVMCLCVYENVVFSQPTAWLLHYDGLGRLMQARGPKPWRTPAERQILQAARYYITLSAGHQRRHCFLDQPQWESTRCLPEGETPDKIDILYDIFAQPPGIVADYDNIRKASVPDPVAVEVLRNRTQSLIEKLHEWYRDMPWVCTADPVMRESSGIPLPDDPMECVALAISYAMLLCLVQPCEYLGISLFPENSMEATNNIDQDSKNKFLALEICRFANWALRGQASASYALLLVYPLQIAWFCLQNSEEDLRNVRVIMNSVVADSYGFELGRMRHWDETSLDQGRYGFLY
;
A
#
# COMPACT_ATOMS: atom_id res chain seq x y z
N MET A 1 -20.75 -0.74 17.11
CA MET A 1 -20.70 -0.58 15.65
C MET A 1 -21.02 0.84 15.21
N GLY A 2 -22.10 1.48 15.69
CA GLY A 2 -22.44 2.87 15.31
C GLY A 2 -21.28 3.87 15.32
N THR A 3 -20.52 3.96 16.42
CA THR A 3 -19.36 4.89 16.50
C THR A 3 -18.27 4.61 15.46
N LEU A 4 -17.97 3.34 15.16
CA LEU A 4 -16.98 2.99 14.13
C LEU A 4 -17.46 3.43 12.76
N MET A 5 -18.73 3.15 12.44
CA MET A 5 -19.33 3.57 11.18
C MET A 5 -19.32 5.10 11.03
N SER A 6 -19.65 5.84 12.09
CA SER A 6 -19.59 7.30 12.07
C SER A 6 -18.18 7.82 11.78
N VAL A 7 -17.15 7.26 12.43
CA VAL A 7 -15.76 7.65 12.15
C VAL A 7 -15.32 7.23 10.74
N MET A 8 -15.74 6.07 10.25
CA MET A 8 -15.51 5.66 8.86
C MET A 8 -16.13 6.63 7.85
N CYS A 9 -17.33 7.13 8.13
CA CYS A 9 -17.95 8.17 7.30
C CYS A 9 -17.13 9.47 7.33
N LEU A 10 -16.55 9.84 8.48
CA LEU A 10 -15.65 11.00 8.58
C LEU A 10 -14.33 10.78 7.82
N CYS A 11 -13.78 9.56 7.86
CA CYS A 11 -12.63 9.18 7.04
C CYS A 11 -12.94 9.41 5.55
N VAL A 12 -14.07 8.88 5.06
CA VAL A 12 -14.50 9.06 3.66
C VAL A 12 -14.78 10.53 3.35
N TYR A 13 -15.45 11.25 4.27
CA TYR A 13 -15.75 12.67 4.12
C TYR A 13 -14.47 13.50 3.89
N GLU A 14 -13.41 13.28 4.65
CA GLU A 14 -12.15 14.02 4.42
C GLU A 14 -11.46 13.64 3.12
N ASN A 15 -11.65 12.41 2.61
CA ASN A 15 -11.13 12.06 1.29
C ASN A 15 -11.87 12.82 0.18
N VAL A 16 -13.15 13.14 0.40
CA VAL A 16 -14.00 13.85 -0.57
C VAL A 16 -13.84 15.36 -0.46
N VAL A 17 -13.84 15.91 0.75
CA VAL A 17 -13.78 17.37 0.95
C VAL A 17 -12.35 17.86 0.98
N PHE A 18 -11.42 17.04 1.47
CA PHE A 18 -10.02 17.41 1.72
C PHE A 18 -9.92 18.77 2.44
N SER A 19 -10.56 18.86 3.61
CA SER A 19 -10.77 20.16 4.28
C SER A 19 -9.46 20.84 4.69
N GLN A 20 -8.47 20.04 5.11
CA GLN A 20 -7.12 20.46 5.45
C GLN A 20 -6.12 19.35 5.09
N PRO A 21 -4.84 19.69 4.80
CA PRO A 21 -3.84 18.71 4.34
C PRO A 21 -3.64 17.48 5.22
N THR A 22 -3.89 17.59 6.53
CA THR A 22 -3.68 16.53 7.52
C THR A 22 -4.95 16.07 8.24
N ALA A 23 -6.13 16.64 7.93
CA ALA A 23 -7.37 16.31 8.63
C ALA A 23 -7.76 14.83 8.50
N TRP A 24 -7.55 14.24 7.31
CA TRP A 24 -7.81 12.82 7.05
C TRP A 24 -7.01 11.90 7.99
N LEU A 25 -5.75 12.25 8.32
CA LEU A 25 -4.92 11.49 9.26
C LEU A 25 -5.52 11.44 10.67
N LEU A 26 -6.10 12.55 11.12
CA LEU A 26 -6.71 12.62 12.46
C LEU A 26 -7.89 11.64 12.57
N HIS A 27 -8.70 11.51 11.53
CA HIS A 27 -9.80 10.54 11.52
C HIS A 27 -9.30 9.10 11.39
N TYR A 28 -8.26 8.85 10.58
CA TYR A 28 -7.68 7.51 10.45
C TYR A 28 -7.05 7.05 11.78
N ASP A 29 -6.39 7.96 12.51
CA ASP A 29 -5.87 7.68 13.86
C ASP A 29 -6.97 7.50 14.89
N GLY A 30 -8.01 8.33 14.84
CA GLY A 30 -9.20 8.17 15.68
C GLY A 30 -9.84 6.79 15.49
N LEU A 31 -9.96 6.34 14.23
CA LEU A 31 -10.42 5.01 13.88
C LEU A 31 -9.51 3.91 14.47
N GLY A 32 -8.19 4.07 14.34
CA GLY A 32 -7.20 3.16 14.92
C GLY A 32 -7.33 3.02 16.42
N ARG A 33 -7.47 4.13 17.15
CA ARG A 33 -7.67 4.12 18.61
C ARG A 33 -8.96 3.43 19.02
N LEU A 34 -10.06 3.69 18.30
CA LEU A 34 -11.34 3.02 18.55
C LEU A 34 -11.29 1.52 18.27
N MET A 35 -10.57 1.11 17.22
CA MET A 35 -10.36 -0.29 16.90
C MET A 35 -9.51 -0.98 17.98
N GLN A 36 -8.38 -0.38 18.36
CA GLN A 36 -7.50 -0.91 19.39
C GLN A 36 -8.21 -1.04 20.74
N ALA A 37 -9.04 -0.06 21.12
CA ALA A 37 -9.84 -0.11 22.35
C ALA A 37 -10.89 -1.24 22.36
N ARG A 38 -11.37 -1.67 21.19
CA ARG A 38 -12.27 -2.83 21.06
C ARG A 38 -11.55 -4.16 21.22
N GLY A 39 -10.24 -4.17 20.93
CA GLY A 39 -9.38 -5.35 20.97
C GLY A 39 -9.60 -6.31 19.80
N PRO A 40 -8.73 -7.32 19.66
CA PRO A 40 -8.85 -8.36 18.65
C PRO A 40 -10.03 -9.25 19.02
N LYS A 41 -11.10 -9.21 18.21
CA LYS A 41 -12.31 -10.03 18.41
C LYS A 41 -12.73 -10.65 17.10
N PRO A 42 -13.26 -11.89 17.11
CA PRO A 42 -13.75 -12.51 15.90
C PRO A 42 -14.87 -11.68 15.25
N TRP A 43 -14.79 -11.45 13.94
CA TRP A 43 -15.76 -10.70 13.14
C TRP A 43 -16.86 -11.64 12.67
N ARG A 44 -17.99 -11.63 13.37
CA ARG A 44 -19.01 -12.67 13.21
C ARG A 44 -19.99 -12.36 12.10
N THR A 45 -20.26 -11.09 11.85
CA THR A 45 -21.24 -10.68 10.84
C THR A 45 -20.56 -10.14 9.57
N PRO A 46 -21.20 -10.28 8.39
CA PRO A 46 -20.67 -9.71 7.15
C PRO A 46 -20.42 -8.20 7.24
N ALA A 47 -21.30 -7.45 7.93
CA ALA A 47 -21.14 -6.01 8.12
C ALA A 47 -19.91 -5.66 8.98
N GLU A 48 -19.64 -6.43 10.05
CA GLU A 48 -18.43 -6.25 10.86
C GLU A 48 -17.16 -6.50 10.04
N ARG A 49 -17.16 -7.53 9.18
CA ARG A 49 -16.03 -7.85 8.31
C ARG A 49 -15.74 -6.74 7.33
N GLN A 50 -16.76 -6.21 6.64
CA GLN A 50 -16.59 -5.09 5.72
C GLN A 50 -16.03 -3.84 6.42
N ILE A 51 -16.56 -3.50 7.59
CA ILE A 51 -16.10 -2.35 8.36
C ILE A 51 -14.64 -2.51 8.75
N LEU A 52 -14.28 -3.70 9.22
CA LEU A 52 -12.91 -3.93 9.62
C LEU A 52 -11.96 -3.99 8.42
N GLN A 53 -12.31 -4.68 7.34
CA GLN A 53 -11.49 -4.71 6.13
C GLN A 53 -11.15 -3.29 5.67
N ALA A 54 -12.15 -2.40 5.58
CA ALA A 54 -11.93 -1.00 5.24
C ALA A 54 -11.13 -0.24 6.32
N ALA A 55 -11.36 -0.51 7.61
CA ALA A 55 -10.61 0.13 8.69
C ALA A 55 -9.13 -0.24 8.69
N ARG A 56 -8.78 -1.50 8.40
CA ARG A 56 -7.39 -1.98 8.33
C ARG A 56 -6.58 -1.17 7.33
N TYR A 57 -7.17 -0.91 6.16
CA TYR A 57 -6.55 -0.08 5.13
C TYR A 57 -6.22 1.31 5.66
N TYR A 58 -7.19 2.05 6.20
CA TYR A 58 -6.96 3.41 6.71
C TYR A 58 -5.97 3.49 7.88
N ILE A 59 -6.06 2.55 8.82
CA ILE A 59 -5.17 2.50 9.98
C ILE A 59 -3.73 2.29 9.54
N THR A 60 -3.50 1.37 8.61
CA THR A 60 -2.19 1.08 8.06
C THR A 60 -1.63 2.27 7.26
N LEU A 61 -2.46 2.95 6.46
CA LEU A 61 -2.05 4.18 5.77
C LEU A 61 -1.60 5.26 6.74
N SER A 62 -2.36 5.47 7.82
CA SER A 62 -1.99 6.44 8.85
C SER A 62 -0.66 6.10 9.51
N ALA A 63 -0.46 4.83 9.86
CA ALA A 63 0.77 4.36 10.49
C ALA A 63 2.00 4.59 9.59
N GLY A 64 1.88 4.29 8.29
CA GLY A 64 2.98 4.47 7.36
C GLY A 64 3.26 5.91 6.99
N HIS A 65 2.22 6.75 6.86
CA HIS A 65 2.40 8.19 6.71
C HIS A 65 3.13 8.81 7.92
N GLN A 66 2.82 8.33 9.12
CA GLN A 66 3.49 8.75 10.36
C GLN A 66 4.81 8.03 10.63
N ARG A 67 5.24 7.12 9.74
CA ARG A 67 6.46 6.32 9.87
C ARG A 67 6.60 5.65 11.24
N ARG A 68 5.54 4.96 11.65
CA ARG A 68 5.46 4.23 12.92
C ARG A 68 4.92 2.82 12.71
N HIS A 69 5.18 1.96 13.69
CA HIS A 69 4.60 0.62 13.74
C HIS A 69 3.06 0.67 13.73
N CYS A 70 2.45 -0.21 12.94
CA CYS A 70 1.01 -0.42 12.93
C CYS A 70 0.66 -1.50 13.96
N PHE A 71 -0.30 -1.23 14.86
CA PHE A 71 -0.69 -2.25 15.84
C PHE A 71 -1.33 -3.49 15.21
N LEU A 72 -1.82 -3.38 13.97
CA LEU A 72 -2.40 -4.48 13.19
C LEU A 72 -1.36 -5.50 12.71
N ASP A 73 -0.05 -5.18 12.78
CA ASP A 73 1.04 -6.13 12.54
C ASP A 73 1.16 -7.17 13.69
N GLN A 74 0.53 -6.92 14.83
CA GLN A 74 0.65 -7.86 15.95
C GLN A 74 -0.18 -9.13 15.68
N PRO A 75 0.34 -10.33 16.03
CA PRO A 75 -0.27 -11.61 15.62
C PRO A 75 -1.74 -11.78 15.99
N GLN A 76 -2.19 -11.19 17.09
CA GLN A 76 -3.60 -11.26 17.51
C GLN A 76 -4.57 -10.53 16.57
N TRP A 77 -4.08 -9.70 15.64
CA TRP A 77 -4.87 -9.00 14.62
C TRP A 77 -4.83 -9.67 13.25
N GLU A 78 -4.12 -10.79 13.10
CA GLU A 78 -4.13 -11.59 11.87
C GLU A 78 -5.56 -12.02 11.52
N SER A 79 -5.91 -11.93 10.23
CA SER A 79 -7.28 -12.20 9.77
C SER A 79 -7.73 -13.62 10.09
N THR A 80 -6.82 -14.61 9.99
CA THR A 80 -7.07 -16.01 10.37
C THR A 80 -7.49 -16.18 11.83
N ARG A 81 -7.04 -15.31 12.74
CA ARG A 81 -7.39 -15.34 14.17
C ARG A 81 -8.64 -14.54 14.50
N CYS A 82 -9.04 -13.69 13.56
CA CYS A 82 -10.20 -12.83 13.71
C CYS A 82 -11.43 -13.35 12.95
N LEU A 83 -11.34 -14.53 12.34
CA LEU A 83 -12.48 -15.22 11.74
C LEU A 83 -13.02 -16.33 12.66
N PRO A 84 -14.30 -16.69 12.52
CA PRO A 84 -14.83 -17.89 13.16
C PRO A 84 -14.11 -19.16 12.71
N GLU A 85 -14.11 -20.18 13.57
CA GLU A 85 -13.48 -21.47 13.29
C GLU A 85 -14.09 -22.12 12.04
N GLY A 86 -13.24 -22.60 11.13
CA GLY A 86 -13.65 -23.23 9.86
C GLY A 86 -13.82 -22.26 8.70
N GLU A 87 -13.71 -20.95 8.91
CA GLU A 87 -13.73 -19.95 7.85
C GLU A 87 -12.32 -19.52 7.43
N THR A 88 -12.14 -19.27 6.13
CA THR A 88 -10.87 -18.81 5.56
C THR A 88 -10.96 -17.33 5.18
N PRO A 89 -9.90 -16.53 5.41
CA PRO A 89 -9.87 -15.14 5.02
C PRO A 89 -9.89 -14.97 3.50
N ASP A 90 -10.47 -13.87 3.03
CA ASP A 90 -10.40 -13.50 1.63
C ASP A 90 -8.97 -13.08 1.27
N LYS A 91 -8.61 -13.17 -0.01
CA LYS A 91 -7.27 -12.81 -0.50
C LYS A 91 -6.84 -11.38 -0.11
N ILE A 92 -7.78 -10.44 -0.08
CA ILE A 92 -7.53 -9.06 0.32
C ILE A 92 -7.26 -8.93 1.83
N ASP A 93 -7.91 -9.75 2.66
CA ASP A 93 -7.68 -9.73 4.10
C ASP A 93 -6.25 -10.19 4.42
N ILE A 94 -5.79 -11.24 3.73
CA ILE A 94 -4.40 -11.72 3.79
C ILE A 94 -3.45 -10.59 3.33
N LEU A 95 -3.75 -9.92 2.20
CA LEU A 95 -2.92 -8.80 1.76
C LEU A 95 -2.88 -7.68 2.81
N TYR A 96 -3.98 -7.39 3.51
CA TYR A 96 -4.01 -6.41 4.59
C TYR A 96 -3.29 -6.84 5.87
N ASP A 97 -3.13 -8.14 6.12
CA ASP A 97 -2.19 -8.64 7.15
C ASP A 97 -0.74 -8.35 6.76
N ILE A 98 -0.39 -8.53 5.48
CA ILE A 98 0.95 -8.22 4.97
C ILE A 98 1.15 -6.70 4.93
N PHE A 99 0.14 -5.92 4.51
CA PHE A 99 0.22 -4.46 4.37
C PHE A 99 0.43 -3.73 5.70
N ALA A 100 0.05 -4.33 6.83
CA ALA A 100 0.27 -3.74 8.15
C ALA A 100 1.75 -3.69 8.58
N GLN A 101 2.63 -4.50 7.97
CA GLN A 101 4.04 -4.65 8.34
C GLN A 101 4.99 -3.56 7.78
N PRO A 102 4.90 -3.10 6.50
CA PRO A 102 5.80 -2.10 5.94
C PRO A 102 5.96 -0.81 6.76
N PRO A 103 4.91 -0.21 7.37
CA PRO A 103 5.09 0.95 8.24
C PRO A 103 6.16 0.76 9.34
N GLY A 104 6.22 -0.42 9.96
CA GLY A 104 7.19 -0.76 10.99
C GLY A 104 8.61 -0.95 10.45
N ILE A 105 8.75 -1.66 9.31
CA ILE A 105 10.03 -1.87 8.63
C ILE A 105 10.66 -0.52 8.25
N VAL A 106 9.83 0.34 7.65
CA VAL A 106 10.19 1.67 7.18
C VAL A 106 10.59 2.60 8.36
N ALA A 107 9.90 2.49 9.50
CA ALA A 107 10.26 3.21 10.74
C ALA A 107 11.59 2.73 11.34
N ASP A 108 11.81 1.42 11.41
CA ASP A 108 13.03 0.85 11.99
C ASP A 108 14.25 1.13 11.10
N TYR A 109 14.07 1.04 9.78
CA TYR A 109 15.08 1.45 8.79
C TYR A 109 15.52 2.90 8.99
N ASP A 110 14.58 3.82 9.18
CA ASP A 110 14.89 5.23 9.45
C ASP A 110 15.71 5.44 10.71
N ASN A 111 15.33 4.74 11.79
CA ASN A 111 16.01 4.85 13.06
C ASN A 111 17.45 4.35 12.95
N ILE A 112 17.65 3.23 12.26
CA ILE A 112 18.97 2.65 11.98
C ILE A 112 19.81 3.60 11.11
N ARG A 113 19.23 4.16 10.05
CA ARG A 113 19.94 5.07 9.13
C ARG A 113 20.33 6.40 9.79
N LYS A 114 19.53 6.89 10.74
CA LYS A 114 19.82 8.12 11.50
C LYS A 114 20.82 7.90 12.64
N ALA A 115 21.02 6.66 13.08
CA ALA A 115 21.96 6.35 14.15
C ALA A 115 23.41 6.54 13.67
N SER A 116 24.26 7.15 14.50
CA SER A 116 25.68 7.32 14.17
C SER A 116 26.43 5.98 14.09
N VAL A 117 26.01 5.00 14.89
CA VAL A 117 26.50 3.62 14.85
C VAL A 117 25.28 2.71 14.93
N PRO A 118 24.91 2.02 13.83
CA PRO A 118 23.85 1.02 13.84
C PRO A 118 24.11 -0.11 14.83
N ASP A 119 23.11 -0.47 15.64
CA ASP A 119 23.14 -1.68 16.47
C ASP A 119 23.03 -2.93 15.57
N PRO A 120 24.02 -3.83 15.54
CA PRO A 120 23.98 -5.03 14.73
C PRO A 120 22.76 -5.92 15.03
N VAL A 121 22.29 -5.95 16.28
CA VAL A 121 21.12 -6.75 16.66
C VAL A 121 19.86 -6.15 16.04
N ALA A 122 19.68 -4.83 16.11
CA ALA A 122 18.56 -4.14 15.47
C ALA A 122 18.56 -4.33 13.94
N VAL A 123 19.73 -4.27 13.29
CA VAL A 123 19.87 -4.53 11.84
C VAL A 123 19.44 -5.97 11.50
N GLU A 124 19.84 -6.95 12.31
CA GLU A 124 19.48 -8.35 12.09
C GLU A 124 17.98 -8.61 12.32
N VAL A 125 17.37 -7.97 13.34
CA VAL A 125 15.91 -8.04 13.53
C VAL A 125 15.17 -7.44 12.33
N LEU A 126 15.63 -6.30 11.83
CA LEU A 126 15.05 -5.67 10.64
C LEU A 126 15.19 -6.55 9.40
N ARG A 127 16.37 -7.17 9.20
CA ARG A 127 16.63 -8.13 8.12
C ARG A 127 15.61 -9.27 8.15
N ASN A 128 15.48 -9.94 9.29
CA ASN A 128 14.59 -11.10 9.43
C ASN A 128 13.12 -10.75 9.19
N ARG A 129 12.66 -9.60 9.70
CA ARG A 129 11.28 -9.13 9.46
C ARG A 129 11.04 -8.77 7.99
N THR A 130 12.00 -8.10 7.36
CA THR A 130 11.91 -7.72 5.95
C THR A 130 11.90 -8.95 5.05
N GLN A 131 12.79 -9.92 5.30
CA GLN A 131 12.85 -11.18 4.57
C GLN A 131 11.53 -11.96 4.71
N SER A 132 11.01 -12.12 5.93
CA SER A 132 9.74 -12.80 6.18
C SER A 132 8.57 -12.11 5.48
N LEU A 133 8.55 -10.77 5.44
CA LEU A 133 7.52 -10.03 4.71
C LEU A 133 7.59 -10.30 3.20
N ILE A 134 8.79 -10.26 2.61
CA ILE A 134 8.96 -10.52 1.17
C ILE A 134 8.53 -11.94 0.82
N GLU A 135 8.84 -12.92 1.67
CA GLU A 135 8.38 -14.31 1.50
C GLU A 135 6.86 -14.44 1.54
N LYS A 136 6.19 -13.81 2.51
CA LYS A 136 4.72 -13.78 2.61
C LYS A 136 4.09 -13.11 1.39
N LEU A 137 4.68 -12.03 0.90
CA LEU A 137 4.18 -11.32 -0.29
C LEU A 137 4.31 -12.18 -1.55
N HIS A 138 5.42 -12.90 -1.71
CA HIS A 138 5.59 -13.86 -2.81
C HIS A 138 4.69 -15.08 -2.69
N GLU A 139 4.39 -15.53 -1.47
CA GLU A 139 3.37 -16.55 -1.23
C GLU A 139 1.99 -16.09 -1.67
N TRP A 140 1.60 -14.87 -1.27
CA TRP A 140 0.35 -14.26 -1.73
C TRP A 140 0.29 -14.13 -3.26
N TYR A 141 1.40 -13.79 -3.92
CA TYR A 141 1.46 -13.77 -5.39
C TYR A 141 1.31 -15.15 -6.04
N ARG A 142 1.72 -16.25 -5.38
CA ARG A 142 1.52 -17.61 -5.92
C ARG A 142 0.06 -18.05 -5.87
N ASP A 143 -0.68 -17.59 -4.87
CA ASP A 143 -2.11 -17.83 -4.73
C ASP A 143 -2.94 -16.91 -5.65
N MET A 144 -2.33 -15.83 -6.12
CA MET A 144 -2.83 -15.01 -7.21
C MET A 144 -2.37 -15.57 -8.56
N PRO A 145 -3.20 -15.51 -9.62
CA PRO A 145 -2.75 -15.85 -10.97
C PRO A 145 -1.89 -14.73 -11.56
N TRP A 146 -0.86 -14.27 -10.85
CA TRP A 146 -0.04 -13.12 -11.22
C TRP A 146 1.46 -13.40 -11.05
N VAL A 147 2.26 -12.94 -12.01
CA VAL A 147 3.73 -13.03 -11.95
C VAL A 147 4.28 -11.68 -11.50
N CYS A 148 4.74 -11.62 -10.25
CA CYS A 148 5.43 -10.44 -9.71
C CYS A 148 6.84 -10.33 -10.31
N THR A 149 7.07 -9.27 -11.08
CA THR A 149 8.36 -9.00 -11.74
C THR A 149 8.61 -7.50 -11.80
N ALA A 150 9.88 -7.11 -11.93
CA ALA A 150 10.29 -5.76 -12.32
C ALA A 150 10.83 -5.70 -13.76
N ASP A 151 10.74 -6.80 -14.51
CA ASP A 151 11.19 -6.91 -15.89
C ASP A 151 10.00 -6.79 -16.86
N PRO A 152 9.94 -5.75 -17.71
CA PRO A 152 8.86 -5.58 -18.68
C PRO A 152 8.79 -6.72 -19.69
N VAL A 153 9.93 -7.29 -20.11
CA VAL A 153 9.98 -8.39 -21.09
C VAL A 153 9.41 -9.67 -20.48
N MET A 154 9.73 -9.96 -19.21
CA MET A 154 9.09 -11.08 -18.50
C MET A 154 7.59 -10.86 -18.33
N ARG A 155 7.15 -9.62 -18.05
CA ARG A 155 5.73 -9.33 -17.92
C ARG A 155 4.99 -9.54 -19.24
N GLU A 156 5.54 -9.08 -20.36
CA GLU A 156 4.96 -9.27 -21.69
C GLU A 156 4.91 -10.74 -22.09
N SER A 157 6.03 -11.45 -21.94
CA SER A 157 6.16 -12.87 -22.32
C SER A 157 5.30 -13.81 -21.49
N SER A 158 4.94 -13.44 -20.25
CA SER A 158 4.04 -14.25 -19.42
C SER A 158 2.66 -14.46 -20.07
N GLY A 159 2.20 -13.54 -20.93
CA GLY A 159 0.88 -13.62 -21.57
C GLY A 159 -0.31 -13.58 -20.62
N ILE A 160 -0.08 -13.41 -19.30
CA ILE A 160 -1.12 -13.40 -18.28
C ILE A 160 -1.95 -12.12 -18.44
N PRO A 161 -3.27 -12.20 -18.69
CA PRO A 161 -4.13 -11.03 -18.77
C PRO A 161 -4.27 -10.36 -17.39
N LEU A 162 -4.79 -9.13 -17.36
CA LEU A 162 -5.21 -8.53 -16.10
C LEU A 162 -6.37 -9.35 -15.49
N PRO A 163 -6.42 -9.52 -14.16
CA PRO A 163 -7.53 -10.18 -13.48
C PRO A 163 -8.89 -9.62 -13.91
N ASP A 164 -9.93 -10.45 -13.98
CA ASP A 164 -11.30 -10.02 -14.33
C ASP A 164 -12.08 -9.39 -13.17
N ASP A 165 -11.59 -9.50 -11.94
CA ASP A 165 -12.13 -8.79 -10.78
C ASP A 165 -11.38 -7.47 -10.55
N PRO A 166 -12.06 -6.30 -10.62
CA PRO A 166 -11.52 -4.99 -10.22
C PRO A 166 -10.79 -5.00 -8.88
N MET A 167 -11.29 -5.75 -7.89
CA MET A 167 -10.69 -5.79 -6.58
C MET A 167 -9.34 -6.50 -6.57
N GLU A 168 -9.14 -7.51 -7.43
CA GLU A 168 -7.83 -8.15 -7.61
C GLU A 168 -6.81 -7.19 -8.22
N CYS A 169 -7.22 -6.31 -9.15
CA CYS A 169 -6.34 -5.24 -9.65
C CYS A 169 -6.02 -4.19 -8.58
N VAL A 170 -6.99 -3.80 -7.73
CA VAL A 170 -6.73 -2.92 -6.58
C VAL A 170 -5.73 -3.57 -5.63
N ALA A 171 -5.87 -4.86 -5.34
CA ALA A 171 -4.94 -5.60 -4.48
C ALA A 171 -3.52 -5.61 -5.06
N LEU A 172 -3.38 -5.86 -6.37
CA LEU A 172 -2.09 -5.79 -7.07
C LEU A 172 -1.46 -4.39 -7.04
N ALA A 173 -2.27 -3.33 -7.18
CA ALA A 173 -1.77 -1.96 -7.06
C ALA A 173 -1.23 -1.68 -5.64
N ILE A 174 -1.93 -2.13 -4.60
CA ILE A 174 -1.48 -2.01 -3.21
C ILE A 174 -0.18 -2.79 -2.99
N SER A 175 -0.09 -4.03 -3.48
CA SER A 175 1.10 -4.85 -3.31
C SER A 175 2.32 -4.28 -4.04
N TYR A 176 2.15 -3.69 -5.23
CA TYR A 176 3.23 -2.99 -5.94
C TYR A 176 3.66 -1.71 -5.23
N ALA A 177 2.72 -0.97 -4.65
CA ALA A 177 3.04 0.17 -3.80
C ALA A 177 3.87 -0.26 -2.58
N MET A 178 3.55 -1.41 -1.96
CA MET A 178 4.35 -1.99 -0.88
C MET A 178 5.78 -2.33 -1.33
N LEU A 179 5.95 -2.97 -2.49
CA LEU A 179 7.28 -3.27 -3.04
C LEU A 179 8.11 -2.00 -3.21
N LEU A 180 7.52 -0.94 -3.78
CA LEU A 180 8.19 0.35 -3.92
C LEU A 180 8.62 0.93 -2.56
N CYS A 181 7.76 0.85 -1.53
CA CYS A 181 8.09 1.29 -0.17
C CYS A 181 9.26 0.52 0.47
N LEU A 182 9.54 -0.70 0.00
CA LEU A 182 10.53 -1.60 0.57
C LEU A 182 11.86 -1.58 -0.19
N VAL A 183 11.97 -0.86 -1.31
CA VAL A 183 13.21 -0.75 -2.10
C VAL A 183 14.41 -0.36 -1.24
N GLN A 184 14.35 0.81 -0.58
CA GLN A 184 15.48 1.31 0.22
C GLN A 184 15.83 0.41 1.42
N PRO A 185 14.87 -0.08 2.24
CA PRO A 185 15.17 -1.07 3.27
C PRO A 185 15.84 -2.34 2.71
N CYS A 186 15.33 -2.87 1.59
CA CYS A 186 15.87 -4.09 0.99
C CYS A 186 17.27 -3.89 0.43
N GLU A 187 17.54 -2.77 -0.25
CA GLU A 187 18.87 -2.40 -0.72
C GLU A 187 19.87 -2.28 0.43
N TYR A 188 19.51 -1.57 1.50
CA TYR A 188 20.36 -1.42 2.68
C TYR A 188 20.69 -2.76 3.34
N LEU A 189 19.71 -3.68 3.37
CA LEU A 189 19.88 -4.99 3.96
C LEU A 189 20.51 -5.99 2.97
N GLY A 190 20.58 -5.71 1.67
CA GLY A 190 21.00 -6.69 0.66
C GLY A 190 20.00 -7.85 0.52
N ILE A 191 18.69 -7.56 0.61
CA ILE A 191 17.60 -8.50 0.38
C ILE A 191 17.07 -8.28 -1.04
N SER A 192 16.91 -9.35 -1.82
CA SER A 192 16.26 -9.25 -3.13
C SER A 192 14.75 -9.11 -2.99
N LEU A 193 14.17 -8.07 -3.61
CA LEU A 193 12.71 -7.89 -3.68
C LEU A 193 12.02 -8.93 -4.58
N PHE A 194 12.74 -9.45 -5.59
CA PHE A 194 12.20 -10.37 -6.59
C PHE A 194 12.97 -11.70 -6.55
N PRO A 195 12.32 -12.85 -6.83
CA PRO A 195 13.00 -14.13 -6.83
C PRO A 195 14.14 -14.18 -7.87
N GLU A 196 15.30 -14.72 -7.48
CA GLU A 196 16.53 -14.74 -8.27
C GLU A 196 16.49 -15.61 -9.53
N ASN A 197 15.41 -16.39 -9.77
CA ASN A 197 15.24 -17.19 -10.99
C ASN A 197 15.16 -16.38 -12.30
N SER A 198 15.33 -15.06 -12.24
CA SER A 198 15.53 -14.15 -13.37
C SER A 198 17.02 -14.05 -13.80
N MET A 199 17.79 -15.13 -13.60
CA MET A 199 19.22 -15.22 -13.91
C MET A 199 19.47 -14.97 -15.41
N GLU A 200 19.88 -13.73 -15.70
CA GLU A 200 20.72 -13.23 -16.82
C GLU A 200 20.19 -11.91 -17.43
N ALA A 201 18.88 -11.62 -17.37
CA ALA A 201 18.30 -10.42 -17.99
C ALA A 201 18.10 -9.22 -17.04
N THR A 202 17.77 -9.44 -15.76
CA THR A 202 17.42 -8.38 -14.79
C THR A 202 18.60 -7.66 -14.14
N ASN A 203 19.81 -8.18 -14.29
CA ASN A 203 21.03 -7.55 -13.75
C ASN A 203 21.45 -6.28 -14.54
N ASN A 204 20.92 -6.09 -15.75
CA ASN A 204 21.24 -4.92 -16.58
C ASN A 204 20.22 -3.77 -16.47
N ILE A 205 19.10 -3.98 -15.78
CA ILE A 205 18.10 -2.93 -15.54
C ILE A 205 18.43 -2.22 -14.23
N ASP A 206 18.69 -0.92 -14.30
CA ASP A 206 18.94 -0.09 -13.14
C ASP A 206 17.70 0.01 -12.22
N GLN A 207 17.90 0.39 -10.96
CA GLN A 207 16.82 0.41 -9.99
C GLN A 207 15.73 1.45 -10.32
N ASP A 208 16.08 2.59 -10.92
CA ASP A 208 15.10 3.61 -11.29
C ASP A 208 14.16 3.09 -12.38
N SER A 209 14.71 2.37 -13.37
CA SER A 209 13.93 1.68 -14.39
C SER A 209 12.98 0.63 -13.79
N LYS A 210 13.43 -0.15 -12.79
CA LYS A 210 12.59 -1.11 -12.05
C LYS A 210 11.46 -0.40 -11.29
N ASN A 211 11.78 0.67 -10.56
CA ASN A 211 10.81 1.45 -9.80
C ASN A 211 9.76 2.08 -10.72
N LYS A 212 10.21 2.66 -11.84
CA LYS A 212 9.35 3.20 -12.89
C LYS A 212 8.40 2.14 -13.44
N PHE A 213 8.91 0.94 -13.74
CA PHE A 213 8.07 -0.16 -14.23
C PHE A 213 6.96 -0.52 -13.23
N LEU A 214 7.29 -0.69 -11.94
CA LEU A 214 6.30 -1.00 -10.92
C LEU A 214 5.24 0.12 -10.79
N ALA A 215 5.66 1.38 -10.85
CA ALA A 215 4.76 2.53 -10.82
C ALA A 215 3.82 2.58 -12.04
N LEU A 216 4.31 2.21 -13.24
CA LEU A 216 3.47 2.10 -14.43
C LEU A 216 2.47 0.93 -14.35
N GLU A 217 2.85 -0.20 -13.75
CA GLU A 217 1.92 -1.29 -13.50
C GLU A 217 0.82 -0.89 -12.49
N ILE A 218 1.12 -0.09 -11.46
CA ILE A 218 0.09 0.51 -10.59
C ILE A 218 -0.92 1.31 -11.41
N CYS A 219 -0.47 2.17 -12.31
CA CYS A 219 -1.34 2.94 -13.20
C CYS A 219 -2.17 2.02 -14.12
N ARG A 220 -1.59 0.94 -14.63
CA ARG A 220 -2.27 -0.05 -15.46
C ARG A 220 -3.39 -0.77 -14.69
N PHE A 221 -3.12 -1.22 -13.46
CA PHE A 221 -4.12 -1.81 -12.58
C PHE A 221 -5.25 -0.84 -12.26
N ALA A 222 -4.90 0.42 -11.93
CA ALA A 222 -5.88 1.44 -11.60
C ALA A 222 -6.81 1.76 -12.79
N ASN A 223 -6.25 1.95 -13.99
CA ASN A 223 -7.04 2.19 -15.21
C ASN A 223 -8.02 1.06 -15.48
N TRP A 224 -7.57 -0.18 -15.29
CA TRP A 224 -8.40 -1.35 -15.54
C TRP A 224 -9.49 -1.50 -14.46
N ALA A 225 -9.16 -1.33 -13.18
CA ALA A 225 -10.11 -1.44 -12.08
C ALA A 225 -11.20 -0.34 -12.10
N LEU A 226 -10.86 0.84 -12.62
CA LEU A 226 -11.74 2.00 -12.70
C LEU A 226 -12.49 2.12 -14.04
N ARG A 227 -12.41 1.12 -14.91
CA ARG A 227 -13.10 1.15 -16.20
C ARG A 227 -14.63 1.05 -16.02
N GLY A 228 -15.37 1.85 -16.79
CA GLY A 228 -16.85 1.80 -16.79
C GLY A 228 -17.48 2.34 -15.51
N GLN A 229 -18.59 1.74 -15.06
CA GLN A 229 -19.28 2.10 -13.82
C GLN A 229 -18.67 1.38 -12.60
N ALA A 230 -17.36 1.53 -12.41
CA ALA A 230 -16.65 0.91 -11.30
C ALA A 230 -17.08 1.51 -9.94
N SER A 231 -16.89 0.75 -8.86
CA SER A 231 -17.26 1.18 -7.50
C SER A 231 -16.38 2.33 -7.02
N ALA A 232 -16.97 3.33 -6.37
CA ALA A 232 -16.22 4.42 -5.73
C ALA A 232 -15.22 3.92 -4.68
N SER A 233 -15.50 2.77 -4.06
CA SER A 233 -14.55 2.14 -3.11
C SER A 233 -13.20 1.81 -3.76
N TYR A 234 -13.16 1.43 -5.05
CA TYR A 234 -11.92 1.13 -5.75
C TYR A 234 -11.09 2.39 -5.95
N ALA A 235 -11.73 3.50 -6.36
CA ALA A 235 -11.05 4.79 -6.53
C ALA A 235 -10.39 5.24 -5.22
N LEU A 236 -11.10 5.09 -4.10
CA LEU A 236 -10.59 5.42 -2.77
C LEU A 236 -9.38 4.56 -2.37
N LEU A 237 -9.43 3.24 -2.61
CA LEU A 237 -8.33 2.32 -2.31
C LEU A 237 -7.11 2.51 -3.23
N LEU A 238 -7.31 3.12 -4.40
CA LEU A 238 -6.26 3.40 -5.37
C LEU A 238 -5.56 4.74 -5.16
N VAL A 239 -6.12 5.66 -4.34
CA VAL A 239 -5.49 6.95 -4.03
C VAL A 239 -4.04 6.77 -3.59
N TYR A 240 -3.81 5.90 -2.60
CA TYR A 240 -2.48 5.72 -2.04
C TYR A 240 -1.48 5.07 -3.01
N PRO A 241 -1.78 3.92 -3.66
CA PRO A 241 -0.90 3.38 -4.69
C PRO A 241 -0.56 4.37 -5.79
N LEU A 242 -1.53 5.16 -6.25
CA LEU A 242 -1.29 6.18 -7.29
C LEU A 242 -0.43 7.34 -6.80
N GLN A 243 -0.51 7.73 -5.52
CA GLN A 243 0.42 8.70 -4.93
C GLN A 243 1.86 8.16 -4.91
N ILE A 244 2.04 6.89 -4.57
CA ILE A 244 3.34 6.21 -4.63
C ILE A 244 3.87 6.14 -6.07
N ALA A 245 3.01 5.76 -7.03
CA ALA A 245 3.38 5.73 -8.44
C ALA A 245 3.78 7.13 -8.94
N TRP A 246 3.03 8.18 -8.57
CA TRP A 246 3.35 9.55 -8.94
C TRP A 246 4.74 9.96 -8.45
N PHE A 247 5.10 9.63 -7.21
CA PHE A 247 6.42 9.93 -6.66
C PHE A 247 7.55 9.29 -7.49
N CYS A 248 7.39 8.02 -7.89
CA CYS A 248 8.39 7.31 -8.68
C CYS A 248 8.49 7.78 -10.14
N LEU A 249 7.48 8.48 -10.67
CA LEU A 249 7.41 8.90 -12.07
C LEU A 249 7.82 10.36 -12.30
N GLN A 250 8.22 11.11 -11.26
CA GLN A 250 8.50 12.55 -11.33
C GLN A 250 9.53 12.97 -12.38
N ASN A 251 10.43 12.07 -12.76
CA ASN A 251 11.50 12.34 -13.73
C ASN A 251 11.05 12.30 -15.20
N SER A 252 9.77 12.01 -15.48
CA SER A 252 9.23 11.90 -16.83
C SER A 252 7.84 12.54 -16.93
N GLU A 253 7.76 13.68 -17.61
CA GLU A 253 6.48 14.38 -17.84
C GLU A 253 5.45 13.53 -18.60
N GLU A 254 5.92 12.66 -19.50
CA GLU A 254 5.04 11.72 -20.21
C GLU A 254 4.39 10.72 -19.25
N ASP A 255 5.17 10.11 -18.35
CA ASP A 255 4.67 9.15 -17.38
C ASP A 255 3.81 9.83 -16.30
N LEU A 256 4.22 11.03 -15.86
CA LEU A 256 3.46 11.87 -14.95
C LEU A 256 2.07 12.22 -15.48
N ARG A 257 1.95 12.44 -16.79
CA ARG A 257 0.67 12.76 -17.41
C ARG A 257 -0.35 11.64 -17.19
N ASN A 258 0.06 10.38 -17.31
CA ASN A 258 -0.84 9.25 -17.13
C ASN A 258 -1.40 9.19 -15.70
N VAL A 259 -0.52 9.17 -14.70
CA VAL A 259 -0.95 9.14 -13.29
C VAL A 259 -1.79 10.36 -12.91
N ARG A 260 -1.47 11.55 -13.47
CA ARG A 260 -2.22 12.79 -13.25
C ARG A 260 -3.63 12.72 -13.82
N VAL A 261 -3.82 12.11 -14.99
CA VAL A 261 -5.15 11.91 -15.58
C VAL A 261 -5.99 10.99 -14.70
N ILE A 262 -5.45 9.88 -14.22
CA ILE A 262 -6.17 8.96 -13.32
C ILE A 262 -6.58 9.69 -12.04
N MET A 263 -5.63 10.36 -11.39
CA MET A 263 -5.84 11.01 -10.09
C MET A 263 -6.76 12.22 -10.17
N ASN A 264 -6.60 13.09 -11.18
CA ASN A 264 -7.43 14.30 -11.30
C ASN A 264 -8.78 14.00 -11.94
N SER A 265 -8.80 13.37 -13.12
CA SER A 265 -10.03 13.24 -13.90
C SER A 265 -10.89 12.06 -13.46
N VAL A 266 -10.29 10.95 -13.02
CA VAL A 266 -11.05 9.78 -12.59
C VAL A 266 -11.32 9.85 -11.09
N VAL A 267 -10.28 9.82 -10.26
CA VAL A 267 -10.42 9.75 -8.80
C VAL A 267 -11.08 11.00 -8.21
N ALA A 268 -10.57 12.20 -8.54
CA ALA A 268 -11.13 13.44 -8.00
C ALA A 268 -12.40 13.88 -8.74
N ASP A 269 -12.36 14.08 -10.06
CA ASP A 269 -13.50 14.68 -10.78
C ASP A 269 -14.68 13.70 -10.97
N SER A 270 -14.43 12.42 -11.23
CA SER A 270 -15.52 11.43 -11.48
C SER A 270 -16.04 10.78 -10.21
N TYR A 271 -15.16 10.47 -9.25
CA TYR A 271 -15.53 9.82 -7.98
C TYR A 271 -15.59 10.75 -6.77
N GLY A 272 -15.16 12.00 -6.92
CA GLY A 272 -15.26 13.03 -5.88
C GLY A 272 -14.18 12.96 -4.79
N PHE A 273 -13.13 12.15 -4.94
CA PHE A 273 -12.08 12.03 -3.91
C PHE A 273 -10.99 13.08 -4.09
N GLU A 274 -11.20 14.27 -3.54
CA GLU A 274 -10.27 15.40 -3.58
C GLU A 274 -8.89 15.14 -2.94
N LEU A 275 -8.76 14.15 -2.05
CA LEU A 275 -7.44 13.71 -1.56
C LEU A 275 -6.58 13.16 -2.72
N GLY A 276 -7.21 12.58 -3.74
CA GLY A 276 -6.54 12.11 -4.95
C GLY A 276 -6.08 13.24 -5.87
N ARG A 277 -6.56 14.48 -5.70
CA ARG A 277 -6.18 15.57 -6.60
C ARG A 277 -4.69 15.92 -6.44
N MET A 278 -3.96 15.86 -7.55
CA MET A 278 -2.57 16.30 -7.59
C MET A 278 -2.51 17.82 -7.48
N ARG A 279 -1.81 18.31 -6.46
CA ARG A 279 -1.57 19.73 -6.22
C ARG A 279 -0.08 20.00 -6.41
N HIS A 280 0.27 21.20 -6.88
CA HIS A 280 1.66 21.68 -6.84
C HIS A 280 2.02 21.93 -5.38
N TRP A 281 2.74 20.99 -4.78
CA TRP A 281 3.30 21.14 -3.45
C TRP A 281 4.71 21.70 -3.61
N ASP A 282 4.92 22.92 -3.13
CA ASP A 282 6.24 23.58 -3.16
C ASP A 282 7.20 22.77 -2.27
N GLU A 283 8.36 22.38 -2.80
CA GLU A 283 9.40 21.65 -2.09
C GLU A 283 9.89 22.39 -0.84
N THR A 284 9.63 23.67 -0.71
CA THR A 284 9.93 24.42 0.53
C THR A 284 9.03 24.06 1.73
N SER A 285 7.95 23.31 1.50
CA SER A 285 7.05 22.75 2.54
C SER A 285 7.58 21.46 3.19
N LEU A 286 8.75 20.96 2.75
CA LEU A 286 9.27 19.61 3.01
C LEU A 286 9.71 19.33 4.46
N ASP A 287 9.69 20.33 5.35
CA ASP A 287 9.95 20.12 6.79
C ASP A 287 8.74 19.48 7.53
N GLN A 288 7.58 19.39 6.89
CA GLN A 288 6.36 18.81 7.47
C GLN A 288 5.83 17.64 6.63
N GLY A 289 6.56 16.51 6.65
CA GLY A 289 6.02 15.21 6.27
C GLY A 289 5.92 15.00 4.77
N ARG A 290 6.85 14.20 4.24
CA ARG A 290 6.78 13.67 2.89
C ARG A 290 5.44 12.93 2.72
N TYR A 291 4.57 13.44 1.86
CA TYR A 291 3.31 12.77 1.51
C TYR A 291 3.62 11.60 0.58
N GLY A 292 4.03 10.49 1.19
CA GLY A 292 4.42 9.27 0.49
C GLY A 292 5.34 8.45 1.38
N PHE A 293 5.20 7.12 1.35
CA PHE A 293 6.06 6.22 2.11
C PHE A 293 7.52 6.22 1.62
N LEU A 294 7.80 6.88 0.49
CA LEU A 294 9.09 6.88 -0.19
C LEU A 294 9.86 8.18 0.01
N TYR A 295 11.15 8.01 0.29
CA TYR A 295 12.16 9.05 0.45
C TYR A 295 12.87 9.31 -0.89
#